data_AF-A0A933RA44-F1
#
_entry.id   AF-A0A933RA44-F1
#
_cell.length_a   1.000
_cell.length_b   1.000
_cell.length_c   1.000
_cell.angle_alpha   90.00
_cell.angle_beta   90.00
_cell.angle_gamma   90.00
#
_symmetry.space_group_name_H-M   'P 1'
#
loop_
_entity.id
_entity.type
_entity.pdbx_description
1 polymer ?
#
loop_
_entity_poly.entity_id
_entity_poly.type
_entity_poly.pdbx_seq_one_letter_code
_entity_poly.pdbx_strand_id
1 'polypeptide(L)'
;MTELTPIFTLSDRFVSESAALDPYSATGRGIPGYDDLVTDFSPDGTAARADHVRAALHELGGMSPLNDDDRLAKDYLTERLQVMVDAFEAGEWMRPLRAIAAPASTIRSVFDLMPRDGDEAWGHIASRLESVPDALAGVRASLEAGRASDVVSSQR
;
A
#
# COMPACT_ATOMS: atom_id res chain seq x y z
N MET A 1 17.11 7.28 -22.86
CA MET A 1 15.77 7.09 -22.29
C MET A 1 14.91 8.24 -22.75
N THR A 2 13.76 7.95 -23.34
CA THR A 2 12.76 8.98 -23.66
C THR A 2 12.30 9.61 -22.36
N GLU A 3 12.24 10.94 -22.30
CA GLU A 3 11.73 11.66 -21.14
C GLU A 3 10.25 11.29 -20.92
N LEU A 4 9.87 10.98 -19.67
CA LEU A 4 8.48 10.67 -19.34
C LEU A 4 7.63 11.93 -19.49
N THR A 5 6.38 11.77 -19.97
CA THR A 5 5.41 12.86 -19.89
C THR A 5 5.07 13.14 -18.41
N PRO A 6 4.51 14.31 -18.07
CA PRO A 6 4.17 14.63 -16.68
C PRO A 6 3.28 13.59 -15.98
N ILE A 7 2.32 12.97 -16.69
CA ILE A 7 1.44 11.94 -16.13
C ILE A 7 2.21 10.65 -15.85
N PHE A 8 3.11 10.24 -16.73
CA PHE A 8 3.96 9.08 -16.48
C PHE A 8 5.02 9.35 -15.40
N THR A 9 5.53 10.59 -15.30
CA THR A 9 6.40 11.00 -14.18
C THR A 9 5.66 10.93 -12.83
N LEU A 10 4.41 11.38 -12.76
CA LEU A 10 3.58 11.22 -11.58
C LEU A 10 3.39 9.73 -11.24
N SER A 11 3.13 8.89 -12.25
CA SER A 11 2.94 7.45 -12.06
C SER A 11 4.19 6.77 -11.50
N ASP A 12 5.36 7.08 -12.04
CA ASP A 12 6.65 6.55 -11.61
C ASP A 12 6.96 6.94 -10.15
N ARG A 13 6.75 8.24 -9.84
CA ARG A 13 6.90 8.76 -8.48
C ARG A 13 5.93 8.10 -7.50
N PHE A 14 4.66 7.97 -7.89
CA PHE A 14 3.62 7.33 -7.07
C PHE A 14 3.98 5.90 -6.68
N VAL A 15 4.53 5.10 -7.62
CA VAL A 15 4.98 3.73 -7.33
C VAL A 15 6.12 3.74 -6.31
N SER A 16 7.10 4.63 -6.48
CA SER A 16 8.24 4.74 -5.58
C SER A 16 7.84 5.19 -4.17
N GLU A 17 6.98 6.21 -4.07
CA GLU A 17 6.46 6.72 -2.80
C GLU A 17 5.55 5.68 -2.10
N SER A 18 4.72 4.96 -2.88
CA SER A 18 3.89 3.86 -2.36
C SER A 18 4.72 2.71 -1.78
N ALA A 19 5.90 2.42 -2.34
CA ALA A 19 6.78 1.37 -1.83
C ALA A 19 7.28 1.66 -0.40
N ALA A 20 7.56 2.93 -0.10
CA ALA A 20 7.96 3.36 1.23
C ALA A 20 6.81 3.29 2.25
N LEU A 21 5.57 3.50 1.81
CA LEU A 21 4.38 3.42 2.67
C LEU A 21 3.83 2.00 2.83
N ASP A 22 4.14 1.09 1.90
CA ASP A 22 3.76 -0.32 1.96
C ASP A 22 4.94 -1.24 1.58
N PRO A 23 5.92 -1.41 2.49
CA PRO A 23 7.08 -2.31 2.31
C PRO A 23 6.72 -3.74 1.91
N TYR A 24 5.60 -4.29 2.38
CA TYR A 24 5.16 -5.63 1.98
C TYR A 24 4.71 -5.65 0.51
N SER A 25 4.00 -4.62 0.06
CA SER A 25 3.70 -4.47 -1.37
C SER A 25 4.97 -4.21 -2.19
N ALA A 26 5.97 -3.51 -1.65
CA ALA A 26 7.25 -3.30 -2.32
C ALA A 26 7.96 -4.63 -2.61
N THR A 27 8.13 -5.49 -1.58
CA THR A 27 8.65 -6.85 -1.75
C THR A 27 7.81 -7.65 -2.75
N GLY A 28 6.47 -7.58 -2.64
CA GLY A 28 5.57 -8.29 -3.55
C GLY A 28 5.67 -7.87 -5.02
N ARG A 29 6.14 -6.64 -5.29
CA ARG A 29 6.35 -6.10 -6.64
C ARG A 29 7.81 -6.19 -7.11
N GLY A 30 8.71 -6.72 -6.28
CA GLY A 30 10.15 -6.78 -6.58
C GLY A 30 10.85 -5.42 -6.51
N ILE A 31 10.33 -4.46 -5.74
CA ILE A 31 10.98 -3.16 -5.50
C ILE A 31 11.96 -3.33 -4.33
N PRO A 32 13.28 -3.18 -4.56
CA PRO A 32 14.30 -3.42 -3.54
C PRO A 32 14.37 -2.29 -2.50
N GLY A 33 15.05 -2.55 -1.38
CA GLY A 33 15.36 -1.53 -0.36
C GLY A 33 14.37 -1.43 0.80
N TYR A 34 13.39 -2.33 0.87
CA TYR A 34 12.34 -2.34 1.89
C TYR A 34 12.21 -3.68 2.62
N ASP A 35 13.06 -4.66 2.30
CA ASP A 35 12.94 -6.06 2.73
C ASP A 35 13.15 -6.27 4.24
N ASP A 36 13.74 -5.31 4.92
CA ASP A 36 13.91 -5.24 6.37
C ASP A 36 12.76 -4.53 7.10
N LEU A 37 11.86 -3.88 6.36
CA LEU A 37 10.77 -3.05 6.90
C LEU A 37 9.41 -3.75 6.88
N VAL A 38 8.44 -3.23 7.63
CA VAL A 38 7.05 -3.73 7.70
C VAL A 38 6.04 -2.66 7.29
N THR A 39 4.93 -3.09 6.69
CA THR A 39 3.79 -2.20 6.41
C THR A 39 3.06 -1.83 7.69
N ASP A 40 2.84 -0.53 7.90
CA ASP A 40 2.03 -0.04 9.01
C ASP A 40 0.52 -0.18 8.71
N PHE A 41 -0.08 -1.18 9.36
CA PHE A 41 -1.52 -1.46 9.28
C PHE A 41 -2.37 -0.70 10.31
N SER A 42 -1.78 0.19 11.10
CA SER A 42 -2.49 1.04 12.05
C SER A 42 -3.43 2.04 11.35
N PRO A 43 -4.32 2.72 12.11
CA PRO A 43 -5.09 3.84 11.57
C PRO A 43 -4.21 4.91 10.92
N ASP A 44 -3.07 5.25 11.54
CA ASP A 44 -2.16 6.28 11.05
C ASP A 44 -1.47 5.84 9.76
N GLY A 45 -0.95 4.61 9.71
CA GLY A 45 -0.35 4.05 8.50
C GLY A 45 -1.35 3.93 7.35
N THR A 46 -2.62 3.66 7.66
CA THR A 46 -3.69 3.65 6.65
C THR A 46 -4.05 5.05 6.18
N ALA A 47 -4.15 6.03 7.09
CA ALA A 47 -4.38 7.43 6.76
C ALA A 47 -3.25 7.98 5.89
N ALA A 48 -1.98 7.69 6.21
CA ALA A 48 -0.83 8.12 5.42
C ALA A 48 -0.90 7.60 3.97
N ARG A 49 -1.27 6.32 3.78
CA ARG A 49 -1.50 5.75 2.44
C ARG A 49 -2.66 6.42 1.72
N ALA A 50 -3.76 6.71 2.41
CA ALA A 50 -4.90 7.41 1.81
C ALA A 50 -4.55 8.86 1.42
N ASP A 51 -3.79 9.57 2.24
CA ASP A 51 -3.35 10.94 1.97
C ASP A 51 -2.41 11.00 0.77
N HIS A 52 -1.50 10.03 0.64
CA HIS A 52 -0.67 9.89 -0.56
C HIS A 52 -1.51 9.70 -1.83
N VAL A 53 -2.54 8.85 -1.78
CA VAL A 53 -3.48 8.64 -2.89
C VAL A 53 -4.26 9.92 -3.23
N ARG A 54 -4.77 10.64 -2.21
CA ARG A 54 -5.50 11.91 -2.41
C ARG A 54 -4.61 12.97 -3.05
N ALA A 55 -3.36 13.08 -2.60
CA ALA A 55 -2.39 14.02 -3.16
C ALA A 55 -2.13 13.72 -4.64
N ALA A 56 -1.91 12.45 -4.99
CA ALA A 56 -1.71 12.03 -6.37
C ALA A 56 -2.94 12.27 -7.26
N LEU A 57 -4.14 11.98 -6.75
CA LEU A 57 -5.40 12.22 -7.46
C LEU A 57 -5.62 13.73 -7.72
N HIS A 58 -5.36 14.57 -6.71
CA HIS A 58 -5.46 16.02 -6.84
C HIS A 58 -4.47 16.56 -7.88
N GLU A 59 -3.21 16.13 -7.84
CA GLU A 59 -2.19 16.54 -8.80
C GLU A 59 -2.56 16.10 -10.23
N LEU A 60 -2.97 14.84 -10.41
CA LEU A 60 -3.42 14.29 -11.69
C LEU A 60 -4.59 15.10 -12.29
N GLY A 61 -5.53 15.53 -11.45
CA GLY A 61 -6.67 16.35 -11.84
C GLY A 61 -6.26 17.61 -12.62
N GLY A 62 -5.16 18.25 -12.21
CA GLY A 62 -4.61 19.46 -12.83
C GLY A 62 -3.78 19.24 -14.10
N MET A 63 -3.47 18.00 -14.49
CA MET A 63 -2.62 17.71 -15.63
C MET A 63 -3.38 17.64 -16.96
N SER A 64 -2.84 18.20 -18.04
CA SER A 64 -3.40 18.04 -19.39
C SER A 64 -2.65 16.95 -20.15
N PRO A 65 -3.34 15.93 -20.70
CA PRO A 65 -2.70 14.92 -21.54
C PRO A 65 -1.99 15.52 -22.76
N LEU A 66 -0.78 15.05 -23.07
CA LEU A 66 -0.03 15.50 -24.25
C LEU A 66 -0.28 14.63 -25.49
N ASN A 67 -0.77 13.42 -25.30
CA ASN A 67 -1.07 12.43 -26.34
C ASN A 67 -2.17 11.44 -25.88
N ASP A 68 -2.47 10.44 -26.71
CA ASP A 68 -3.53 9.47 -26.39
C ASP A 68 -3.14 8.50 -25.25
N ASP A 69 -1.86 8.14 -25.13
CA ASP A 69 -1.35 7.30 -24.03
C ASP A 69 -1.51 8.03 -22.68
N ASP A 70 -1.19 9.32 -22.63
CA ASP A 70 -1.42 10.18 -21.46
C ASP A 70 -2.91 10.26 -21.12
N ARG A 71 -3.78 10.35 -22.13
CA ARG A 71 -5.23 10.42 -21.92
C ARG A 71 -5.72 9.12 -21.28
N LEU A 72 -5.32 7.97 -21.83
CA LEU A 72 -5.67 6.65 -21.29
C LEU A 72 -5.09 6.44 -19.88
N ALA A 73 -3.84 6.84 -19.66
CA ALA A 73 -3.20 6.76 -18.35
C ALA A 73 -3.94 7.63 -17.32
N LYS A 74 -4.29 8.88 -17.67
CA LYS A 74 -5.05 9.77 -16.79
C LYS A 74 -6.42 9.20 -16.47
N ASP A 75 -7.15 8.67 -17.46
CA ASP A 75 -8.47 8.07 -17.25
C ASP A 75 -8.38 6.88 -16.28
N TYR A 76 -7.41 5.99 -16.50
CA TYR A 76 -7.18 4.82 -15.64
C TYR A 76 -6.78 5.20 -14.21
N LEU A 77 -5.79 6.10 -14.06
CA LEU A 77 -5.28 6.52 -12.76
C LEU A 77 -6.34 7.27 -11.96
N THR A 78 -7.12 8.14 -12.60
CA THR A 78 -8.22 8.86 -11.95
C THR A 78 -9.20 7.87 -11.34
N GLU A 79 -9.62 6.86 -12.10
CA GLU A 79 -10.56 5.86 -11.62
C GLU A 79 -9.94 4.97 -10.52
N ARG A 80 -8.72 4.46 -10.69
CA ARG A 80 -8.06 3.64 -9.67
C ARG A 80 -7.84 4.40 -8.35
N LEU A 81 -7.31 5.62 -8.41
CA LEU A 81 -7.02 6.42 -7.23
C LEU A 81 -8.31 6.84 -6.52
N GLN A 82 -9.37 7.21 -7.26
CA GLN A 82 -10.67 7.51 -6.66
C GLN A 82 -11.24 6.31 -5.91
N VAL A 83 -11.21 5.11 -6.49
CA VAL A 83 -11.67 3.88 -5.81
C VAL A 83 -10.91 3.63 -4.51
N MET A 84 -9.60 3.91 -4.48
CA MET A 84 -8.80 3.78 -3.26
C MET A 84 -9.20 4.80 -2.18
N VAL A 85 -9.50 6.05 -2.57
CA VAL A 85 -10.02 7.07 -1.65
C VAL A 85 -11.40 6.66 -1.13
N ASP A 86 -12.31 6.26 -2.02
CA ASP A 86 -13.68 5.85 -1.66
C ASP A 86 -13.67 4.66 -0.69
N ALA A 87 -12.79 3.68 -0.90
CA ALA A 87 -12.64 2.55 0.01
C ALA A 87 -12.14 2.97 1.40
N PHE A 88 -11.23 3.94 1.47
CA PHE A 88 -10.78 4.49 2.75
C PHE A 88 -11.91 5.24 3.47
N GLU A 89 -12.64 6.09 2.75
CA GLU A 89 -13.76 6.88 3.28
C GLU A 89 -14.95 6.02 3.70
N ALA A 90 -15.18 4.90 3.00
CA ALA A 90 -16.14 3.87 3.38
C ALA A 90 -15.71 3.05 4.62
N GLY A 91 -14.48 3.26 5.13
CA GLY A 91 -13.99 2.61 6.32
C GLY A 91 -13.51 1.16 6.10
N GLU A 92 -13.21 0.74 4.87
CA GLU A 92 -12.79 -0.65 4.60
C GLU A 92 -11.52 -1.06 5.39
N TRP A 93 -10.65 -0.10 5.67
CA TRP A 93 -9.45 -0.29 6.46
C TRP A 93 -9.71 -0.67 7.93
N MET A 94 -10.91 -0.39 8.44
CA MET A 94 -11.32 -0.74 9.81
C MET A 94 -11.85 -2.17 9.93
N ARG A 95 -12.18 -2.83 8.81
CA ARG A 95 -12.75 -4.18 8.77
C ARG A 95 -11.99 -5.19 7.88
N PRO A 96 -10.65 -5.23 7.86
CA PRO A 96 -9.90 -6.05 6.92
C PRO A 96 -9.82 -7.56 7.29
N LEU A 97 -10.81 -8.10 8.01
CA LEU A 97 -10.91 -9.54 8.32
C LEU A 97 -11.64 -10.29 7.22
N ARG A 98 -10.92 -11.24 6.60
CA ARG A 98 -11.41 -12.07 5.49
C ARG A 98 -10.55 -13.33 5.33
N ALA A 99 -11.10 -14.34 4.66
CA ALA A 99 -10.40 -15.61 4.43
C ALA A 99 -9.23 -15.48 3.44
N ILE A 100 -9.29 -14.53 2.51
CA ILE A 100 -8.27 -14.32 1.48
C ILE A 100 -7.75 -12.89 1.50
N ALA A 101 -6.42 -12.77 1.42
CA ALA A 101 -5.70 -11.49 1.37
C ALA A 101 -6.00 -10.55 2.56
N ALA A 102 -6.25 -11.11 3.75
CA ALA A 102 -6.29 -10.35 5.00
C ALA A 102 -4.86 -9.92 5.42
N PRO A 103 -4.70 -8.85 6.22
CA PRO A 103 -3.39 -8.38 6.67
C PRO A 103 -2.52 -9.46 7.31
N ALA A 104 -3.10 -10.31 8.16
CA ALA A 104 -2.38 -11.44 8.77
C ALA A 104 -1.83 -12.42 7.72
N SER A 105 -2.59 -12.68 6.65
CA SER A 105 -2.11 -13.51 5.55
C SER A 105 -1.00 -12.81 4.77
N THR A 106 -1.07 -11.48 4.57
CA THR A 106 -0.02 -10.70 3.92
C THR A 106 1.28 -10.71 4.71
N ILE A 107 1.21 -10.43 6.02
CA ILE A 107 2.36 -10.45 6.96
C ILE A 107 3.11 -11.77 6.87
N ARG A 108 2.40 -12.89 6.83
CA ARG A 108 3.03 -14.21 6.71
C ARG A 108 3.55 -14.49 5.29
N SER A 109 2.77 -14.17 4.26
CA SER A 109 3.09 -14.50 2.86
C SER A 109 4.33 -13.78 2.34
N VAL A 110 4.63 -12.58 2.85
CA VAL A 110 5.73 -11.76 2.31
C VAL A 110 7.08 -12.48 2.42
N PHE A 111 7.30 -13.27 3.46
CA PHE A 111 8.54 -14.04 3.65
C PHE A 111 8.77 -15.08 2.56
N ASP A 112 7.73 -15.57 1.90
CA ASP A 112 7.87 -16.53 0.79
C ASP A 112 8.61 -15.87 -0.40
N LEU A 113 8.46 -14.55 -0.56
CA LEU A 113 9.00 -13.76 -1.67
C LEU A 113 10.39 -13.16 -1.41
N MET A 114 10.88 -13.20 -0.17
CA MET A 114 12.15 -12.57 0.18
C MET A 114 13.35 -13.34 -0.37
N PRO A 115 14.42 -12.64 -0.82
CA PRO A 115 15.70 -13.26 -1.15
C PRO A 115 16.26 -14.07 0.03
N ARG A 116 17.04 -15.11 -0.26
CA ARG A 116 17.70 -15.98 0.74
C ARG A 116 19.18 -16.22 0.45
N ASP A 117 19.74 -15.44 -0.47
CA ASP A 117 21.12 -15.55 -0.91
C ASP A 117 22.00 -14.62 -0.08
N GLY A 118 22.91 -15.21 0.70
CA GLY A 118 23.89 -14.48 1.51
C GLY A 118 23.35 -13.95 2.85
N ASP A 119 24.27 -13.50 3.69
CA ASP A 119 23.98 -13.11 5.08
C ASP A 119 23.09 -11.86 5.18
N GLU A 120 23.22 -10.93 4.23
CA GLU A 120 22.40 -9.71 4.19
C GLU A 120 20.91 -10.03 4.01
N ALA A 121 20.58 -10.93 3.07
CA ALA A 121 19.20 -11.33 2.81
C ALA A 121 18.57 -12.02 4.04
N TRP A 122 19.32 -12.87 4.73
CA TRP A 122 18.88 -13.47 5.99
C TRP A 122 18.76 -12.44 7.12
N GLY A 123 19.62 -11.42 7.15
CA GLY A 123 19.51 -10.28 8.05
C GLY A 123 18.20 -9.51 7.87
N HIS A 124 17.80 -9.21 6.63
CA HIS A 124 16.51 -8.57 6.33
C HIS A 124 15.32 -9.43 6.79
N ILE A 125 15.36 -10.74 6.54
CA ILE A 125 14.34 -11.68 7.03
C ILE A 125 14.23 -11.61 8.56
N ALA A 126 15.36 -11.63 9.27
CA ALA A 126 15.38 -11.56 10.73
C ALA A 126 14.79 -10.24 11.25
N SER A 127 15.25 -9.09 10.75
CA SER A 127 14.72 -7.76 11.13
C SER A 127 13.22 -7.65 10.92
N ARG A 128 12.73 -8.16 9.78
CA ARG A 128 11.30 -8.14 9.46
C ARG A 128 10.50 -9.09 10.36
N LEU A 129 11.04 -10.27 10.68
CA LEU A 129 10.43 -11.20 11.64
C LEU A 129 10.29 -10.58 13.04
N GLU A 130 11.32 -9.88 13.51
CA GLU A 130 11.32 -9.18 14.80
C GLU A 130 10.25 -8.08 14.85
N SER A 131 9.90 -7.48 13.71
CA SER A 131 8.90 -6.42 13.57
C SER A 131 7.46 -6.92 13.34
N VAL A 132 7.25 -8.24 13.20
CA VAL A 132 5.91 -8.83 13.02
C VAL A 132 4.92 -8.48 14.15
N PRO A 133 5.31 -8.48 15.44
CA PRO A 133 4.43 -8.08 16.53
C PRO A 133 3.86 -6.66 16.35
N ASP A 134 4.68 -5.71 15.87
CA ASP A 134 4.26 -4.33 15.65
C ASP A 134 3.27 -4.22 14.48
N ALA A 135 3.53 -4.93 13.37
CA ALA A 135 2.59 -5.01 12.26
C ALA A 135 1.22 -5.58 12.70
N LEU A 136 1.22 -6.65 13.51
CA LEU A 136 -0.01 -7.24 14.06
C LEU A 136 -0.70 -6.31 15.08
N ALA A 137 0.06 -5.54 15.86
CA ALA A 137 -0.49 -4.52 16.75
C ALA A 137 -1.22 -3.41 15.96
N GLY A 138 -0.66 -2.97 14.83
CA GLY A 138 -1.32 -2.05 13.91
C GLY A 138 -2.63 -2.61 13.34
N VAL A 139 -2.62 -3.88 12.89
CA VAL A 139 -3.86 -4.57 12.44
C VAL A 139 -4.91 -4.57 13.55
N ARG A 140 -4.51 -4.91 14.78
CA ARG A 140 -5.41 -4.91 15.93
C ARG A 140 -5.99 -3.52 16.19
N ALA A 141 -5.17 -2.48 16.16
CA ALA A 141 -5.62 -1.10 16.38
C ALA A 141 -6.70 -0.68 15.36
N SER A 142 -6.51 -1.01 14.08
CA SER A 142 -7.51 -0.74 13.04
C SER A 142 -8.82 -1.51 13.24
N LEU A 143 -8.74 -2.76 13.70
CA LEU A 143 -9.95 -3.55 14.03
C LEU A 143 -10.69 -3.03 15.26
N GLU A 144 -9.97 -2.57 16.29
CA GLU A 144 -10.60 -1.93 17.45
C GLU A 144 -11.24 -0.59 17.08
N ALA A 145 -10.64 0.19 16.18
CA ALA A 145 -11.25 1.40 15.61
C ALA A 145 -12.56 1.08 14.87
N GLY A 146 -12.58 -0.01 14.09
CA GLY A 146 -13.80 -0.52 13.46
C GLY A 146 -14.87 -0.92 14.46
N ARG A 147 -14.52 -1.66 15.51
CA ARG A 147 -15.45 -2.01 16.59
C ARG A 147 -16.01 -0.78 17.30
N ALA A 148 -15.20 0.24 17.56
CA ALA A 148 -15.63 1.47 18.20
C ALA A 148 -16.58 2.31 17.33
N SER A 149 -16.47 2.17 16.00
CA SER A 149 -17.26 2.92 15.02
C SER A 149 -18.41 2.12 14.39
N ASP A 150 -18.68 0.91 14.90
CA ASP A 150 -19.65 -0.06 14.34
C ASP A 150 -19.39 -0.43 12.86
N VAL A 151 -18.13 -0.32 12.42
CA VAL A 151 -17.64 -0.76 11.11
C VAL A 151 -16.93 -2.09 11.30
N VAL A 152 -17.71 -3.17 11.34
CA VAL A 152 -17.19 -4.52 11.57
C VAL A 152 -17.32 -5.40 10.32
N SER A 153 -16.46 -6.41 10.21
CA SER A 153 -16.58 -7.42 9.17
C SER A 153 -17.86 -8.25 9.37
N SER A 154 -18.40 -8.80 8.28
CA SER A 154 -19.57 -9.68 8.31
C SER A 154 -19.38 -10.84 9.30
N GLN A 155 -20.40 -11.11 10.12
CA GLN A 155 -20.36 -12.16 11.12
C GLN A 155 -20.60 -13.57 10.57
N ARG A 156 -21.16 -13.66 9.35
CA ARG A 156 -21.74 -14.87 8.74
C ARG A 156 -22.79 -15.59 9.58
#